data_AF-W4VIM1-F1
#
_entry.id   AF-W4VIM1-F1
#
_cell.length_a   1.000
_cell.length_b   1.000
_cell.length_c   1.000
_cell.angle_alpha   90.00
_cell.angle_beta   90.00
_cell.angle_gamma   90.00
#
_symmetry.space_group_name_H-M   'P 1'
#
loop_
_entity.id
_entity.type
_entity.pdbx_description
1 polymer ?
#
loop_
_entity_poly.entity_id
_entity_poly.type
_entity_poly.pdbx_seq_one_letter_code
_entity_poly.pdbx_strand_id
1 'polypeptide(L)' 'MIAAVLVEEMYGIMKNNEVFNEKRYCKKLDKLPEYYIENYTDLESDEDKQGTVVNEQKIGRNDPCPCGSGKKYKKCCG' A
#
# COMPACT_ATOMS: atom_id res chain seq x y z
N MET A 1 2.14 -3.91 12.34
CA MET A 1 2.27 -5.35 12.64
C MET A 1 2.51 -5.52 14.14
N ILE A 2 1.78 -6.41 14.83
CA ILE A 2 1.94 -6.66 16.28
C ILE A 2 3.39 -6.97 16.65
N ALA A 3 4.10 -7.68 15.77
CA ALA A 3 5.52 -8.02 15.92
C ALA A 3 6.43 -6.78 16.03
N ALA A 4 6.19 -5.71 15.25
CA ALA A 4 7.02 -4.51 15.29
C ALA A 4 6.93 -3.80 16.65
N VAL A 5 5.71 -3.71 17.20
CA VAL A 5 5.49 -3.11 18.53
C VAL A 5 6.14 -3.94 19.63
N LEU A 6 6.13 -5.27 19.50
CA LEU A 6 6.82 -6.16 20.43
C LEU A 6 8.33 -5.98 20.38
N VAL A 7 8.92 -5.91 19.18
CA VAL A 7 10.37 -5.74 19.01
C VAL A 7 10.84 -4.40 19.59
N GLU A 8 10.13 -3.31 19.31
CA GLU A 8 10.41 -1.98 19.89
C GLU A 8 10.33 -1.97 21.42
N GLU A 9 9.30 -2.62 22.00
CA GLU A 9 9.19 -2.77 23.45
C GLU A 9 10.35 -3.57 24.05
N MET A 10 10.69 -4.71 23.45
CA MET A 10 11.78 -5.55 23.93
C MET A 10 13.13 -4.84 23.85
N TYR A 11 13.39 -4.10 22.76
CA TYR A 11 14.59 -3.31 22.62
C TYR A 11 14.69 -2.22 23.71
N GLY A 12 13.60 -1.52 24.00
CA GLY A 12 13.56 -0.53 25.09
C GLY A 12 13.82 -1.13 26.47
N ILE A 13 13.21 -2.29 26.75
CA ILE A 13 13.42 -3.07 27.98
C ILE A 13 14.89 -3.44 28.15
N MET A 14 15.51 -4.00 27.10
CA MET A 14 16.92 -4.40 27.13
C MET A 14 17.84 -3.19 27.32
N LYS A 15 17.57 -2.08 26.62
CA LYS A 15 18.41 -0.87 26.66
C LYS A 15 18.36 -0.17 28.01
N ASN A 16 17.18 -0.10 28.63
CA ASN A 16 16.96 0.65 29.86
C ASN A 16 16.98 -0.24 31.12
N ASN A 17 17.19 -1.55 30.96
CA ASN A 17 17.06 -2.54 32.02
C ASN A 17 15.71 -2.44 32.76
N GLU A 18 14.64 -2.21 32.00
CA GLU A 18 13.27 -2.09 32.51
C GLU A 18 12.56 -3.45 32.46
N VAL A 19 11.51 -3.61 33.27
CA VAL A 19 10.63 -4.79 33.20
C VAL A 19 9.53 -4.53 32.18
N PHE A 20 9.11 -5.59 31.47
CA PHE A 20 7.98 -5.51 30.55
C PHE A 20 6.72 -4.97 31.24
N ASN A 21 6.09 -3.98 30.61
CA ASN A 21 4.88 -3.35 31.13
C ASN A 21 3.73 -3.57 30.16
N GLU A 22 2.82 -4.47 30.54
CA GLU A 22 1.65 -4.84 29.73
C GLU A 22 0.76 -3.64 29.41
N LYS A 23 0.53 -2.74 30.37
CA LYS A 23 -0.28 -1.53 30.16
C LYS A 23 0.36 -0.59 29.14
N ARG A 24 1.70 -0.48 29.14
CA ARG A 24 2.45 0.30 28.15
C ARG A 24 2.34 -0.33 26.76
N TYR A 25 2.51 -1.65 26.69
CA TYR A 25 2.41 -2.39 25.44
C TYR A 25 1.02 -2.29 24.79
N CYS A 26 -0.06 -2.51 25.56
CA CYS A 26 -1.43 -2.37 25.05
C CYS A 26 -1.69 -0.95 24.53
N LYS A 27 -1.24 0.09 25.25
CA LYS A 27 -1.33 1.48 24.77
C LYS A 27 -0.59 1.75 23.46
N LYS A 28 0.50 1.02 23.18
CA LYS A 28 1.21 1.11 21.89
C LYS A 28 0.49 0.33 20.79
N LEU A 29 -0.14 -0.79 21.13
CA LEU A 29 -0.98 -1.55 20.20
C LEU A 29 -2.25 -0.78 19.78
N ASP A 30 -2.83 0.02 20.67
CA ASP A 30 -3.99 0.85 20.33
C ASP A 30 -3.67 1.90 19.25
N LYS A 31 -2.39 2.26 19.12
CA LYS A 31 -1.87 3.22 18.11
C LYS A 31 -1.41 2.56 16.82
N LEU A 32 -1.56 1.24 16.68
CA LEU A 32 -1.16 0.49 15.49
C LEU A 32 -1.80 0.95 14.16
N PRO A 33 -3.01 1.57 14.12
CA PRO A 33 -3.56 2.10 12.86
C PRO A 33 -2.69 3.21 12.25
N GLU A 34 -2.02 4.02 13.07
CA GLU A 34 -1.14 5.11 12.62
C GLU A 34 0.22 4.60 12.13
N TYR A 35 0.69 3.45 12.64
CA TYR A 35 2.02 2.90 12.33
C TYR A 35 2.11 2.23 10.94
N TYR A 36 0.99 1.92 10.29
CA TYR A 36 0.97 1.13 9.05
C TYR A 36 1.12 1.96 7.77
N ILE A 37 0.85 3.27 7.81
CA ILE A 37 0.71 4.08 6.59
C ILE A 37 2.05 4.60 6.06
N GLU A 38 3.09 4.78 6.89
CA GLU A 38 4.34 5.43 6.46
C GLU A 38 5.41 4.47 5.88
N ASN A 39 5.31 3.15 6.07
CA ASN A 39 6.41 2.22 5.75
C ASN A 39 6.10 1.21 4.64
N TYR A 40 4.99 1.35 3.91
CA TYR A 40 4.56 0.36 2.90
C TYR A 40 4.58 0.85 1.46
N THR A 41 5.06 2.06 1.18
CA THR A 41 5.17 2.57 -0.20
C THR A 41 6.46 2.20 -0.91
N ASP A 42 7.49 1.73 -0.20
CA ASP A 42 8.86 1.64 -0.75
C ASP A 42 9.42 0.20 -0.78
N LEU A 43 8.56 -0.82 -0.83
CA LEU A 43 8.99 -2.15 -1.28
C LEU A 43 8.90 -2.22 -2.81
N GLU A 44 9.75 -1.46 -3.49
CA GLU A 44 10.10 -1.77 -4.87
C GLU A 44 10.96 -3.04 -4.83
N SER A 45 10.34 -4.17 -5.15
CA SER A 45 11.07 -5.41 -5.42
C SER A 45 11.85 -5.24 -6.71
N ASP A 46 13.12 -4.86 -6.59
CA ASP A 46 14.13 -4.95 -7.64
C ASP A 46 14.45 -6.41 -7.93
N GLU A 47 13.51 -7.15 -8.54
CA GLU A 47 13.75 -8.40 -9.25
C GLU A 47 12.45 -8.76 -10.01
N ASP A 48 12.58 -8.97 -11.32
CA ASP A 48 11.58 -9.49 -12.25
C ASP A 48 10.44 -8.60 -12.76
N LYS A 49 10.77 -7.51 -13.49
CA LYS A 49 9.89 -7.04 -14.58
C LYS A 49 10.68 -6.55 -15.80
N GLN A 50 11.16 -7.47 -16.62
CA GLN A 50 11.17 -7.21 -18.07
C GLN A 50 9.72 -7.25 -18.57
N GLY A 51 8.91 -6.26 -18.15
CA GLY A 51 7.59 -6.04 -18.71
C GLY A 51 7.76 -5.38 -20.06
N THR A 52 7.46 -6.09 -21.15
CA THR A 52 7.23 -5.48 -22.46
C THR A 52 6.32 -4.27 -22.30
N VAL A 53 6.71 -3.13 -22.87
CA VAL A 53 5.87 -1.93 -22.93
C VAL A 53 4.54 -2.31 -23.58
N VAL A 54 3.49 -2.49 -22.77
CA VAL A 54 2.13 -2.63 -23.29
C VAL A 54 1.72 -1.24 -23.71
N ASN A 55 1.74 -1.01 -25.01
CA ASN A 55 1.18 0.19 -25.61
C ASN A 55 -0.32 0.15 -25.33
N GLU A 56 -0.79 0.94 -24.36
CA GLU A 56 -2.23 1.09 -24.10
C GLU A 56 -2.89 1.45 -25.43
N GLN A 57 -3.78 0.59 -25.92
CA GLN A 57 -4.53 0.87 -27.14
C GLN A 57 -5.41 2.09 -26.87
N LYS A 58 -4.93 3.27 -27.27
CA LYS A 58 -5.71 4.50 -27.25
C LYS A 58 -6.92 4.30 -28.13
N ILE A 59 -8.11 4.30 -27.53
CA ILE A 59 -9.35 4.19 -28.28
C ILE A 59 -9.46 5.34 -29.29
N GLY A 60 -9.67 5.01 -30.56
CA GLY A 60 -9.84 6.01 -31.60
C GLY A 60 -11.16 6.76 -31.42
N ARG A 61 -11.18 8.08 -31.70
CA ARG A 61 -12.41 8.92 -31.65
C ARG A 61 -13.62 8.29 -32.37
N ASN A 62 -13.39 7.53 -33.43
CA ASN A 62 -14.45 6.94 -34.24
C ASN A 62 -14.83 5.51 -33.84
N ASP A 63 -14.11 4.88 -32.91
CA ASP A 63 -14.35 3.49 -32.48
C ASP A 63 -15.59 3.38 -31.58
N PRO A 64 -16.19 2.18 -31.43
CA PRO A 64 -17.30 1.96 -30.51
C PRO A 64 -16.93 2.30 -29.07
N CYS A 65 -17.81 3.01 -28.37
CA CYS A 65 -17.55 3.47 -27.01
C CYS A 65 -17.58 2.30 -26.00
N PRO A 66 -16.59 2.18 -25.10
CA PRO A 66 -16.44 1.03 -24.21
C PRO A 66 -17.49 0.99 -23.09
N CYS A 67 -18.26 2.07 -22.90
CA CYS A 67 -19.39 2.10 -21.96
C CYS A 67 -20.62 1.31 -22.43
N GLY A 68 -20.53 0.62 -23.58
CA GLY A 68 -21.61 -0.24 -24.08
C GLY A 68 -22.77 0.50 -24.74
N SER A 69 -22.63 1.80 -25.01
CA SER A 69 -23.71 2.63 -25.59
C SER A 69 -23.97 2.37 -27.08
N GLY A 70 -23.11 1.62 -27.76
CA GLY A 70 -23.17 1.40 -29.22
C GLY A 70 -22.83 2.63 -30.08
N LYS A 71 -22.51 3.78 -29.46
CA LYS A 71 -22.12 5.02 -30.16
C LYS A 71 -20.62 5.08 -30.39
N LYS A 72 -20.17 5.88 -31.36
CA LYS A 72 -18.74 6.20 -31.54
C LYS A 72 -18.20 6.96 -30.32
N TYR A 73 -16.95 6.74 -29.93
CA TYR A 73 -16.31 7.31 -28.74
C TYR A 73 -16.46 8.84 -28.68
N LYS A 74 -16.21 9.55 -29.79
CA LYS A 74 -16.34 11.01 -29.94
C LYS A 74 -17.76 11.60 -29.79
N LYS A 75 -18.77 10.72 -29.74
CA LYS A 75 -20.18 11.09 -29.58
C LYS A 75 -20.74 10.55 -28.27
N CYS A 76 -19.88 10.10 -27.36
CA CYS A 76 -20.26 9.48 -26.11
C CYS A 76 -19.32 9.93 -24.98
N CYS A 77 -18.22 9.21 -24.73
CA CYS A 77 -17.31 9.48 -23.61
C CYS A 77 -16.10 10.37 -23.97
N GLY A 78 -15.95 10.76 -25.24
CA GLY A 78 -14.90 11.67 -25.70
C GLY A 78 -15.35 12.61 -26.81
#